data_AF-A0A9X2VR10-F1
#
_entry.id   AF-A0A9X2VR10-F1
#
_cell.length_a   1.000
_cell.length_b   1.000
_cell.length_c   1.000
_cell.angle_alpha   90.00
_cell.angle_beta   90.00
_cell.angle_gamma   90.00
#
_symmetry.space_group_name_H-M   'P 1'
#
loop_
_entity.id
_entity.type
_entity.pdbx_description
1 polymer ?
#
loop_
_entity_poly.entity_id
_entity_poly.type
_entity_poly.pdbx_seq_one_letter_code
_entity_poly.pdbx_strand_id
1 'polypeptide(L)'
;MRQVLPARLQVLPFQLFLKTSQSCAPLAAPRKVVPWAESRLRALQLALPARFKVAALLGAGGGMRQGEILAFSPDDVDRDAMVINIGRQLRLINRTLVYSLPKRDKERQVPISAGVLEALDTYQETYPAIPVTLPWDEPNGAPVTANLLMVRDDGNAQSGDLFNKVVWVPAFKQAGLTYTKRQDGMHAMRHFYASTLLTQGVSIKELAEYLGHQDPGFTLRTYTHLMPSSHQRARKAVDGVFKPRKTPSTQTA
;
A
#
# COMPACT_ATOMS: atom_id res chain seq x y z
N MET A 1 43.87 17.11 81.95
CA MET A 1 42.82 18.11 81.63
C MET A 1 43.26 18.96 80.45
N ARG A 2 42.70 18.71 79.27
CA ARG A 2 42.45 19.65 78.15
C ARG A 2 41.97 18.81 76.96
N GLN A 3 40.65 18.74 76.83
CA GLN A 3 39.97 18.18 75.68
C GLN A 3 40.23 19.07 74.47
N VAL A 4 40.66 18.48 73.37
CA VAL A 4 40.71 19.10 72.04
C VAL A 4 39.58 18.43 71.24
N LEU A 5 38.54 19.21 70.91
CA LEU A 5 37.43 18.76 70.05
C LEU A 5 37.92 18.56 68.59
N PRO A 6 37.56 17.47 67.91
CA PRO A 6 37.65 17.40 66.47
C PRO A 6 36.34 17.83 65.77
N ALA A 7 36.51 18.35 64.56
CA ALA A 7 35.54 19.01 63.71
C ALA A 7 34.30 18.16 63.35
N ARG A 8 33.13 18.79 63.39
CA ARG A 8 31.86 18.25 62.85
C ARG A 8 31.89 18.31 61.33
N LEU A 9 31.90 17.15 60.68
CA LEU A 9 31.57 16.99 59.27
C LEU A 9 30.05 17.21 59.10
N GLN A 10 29.64 18.29 58.44
CA GLN A 10 28.25 18.49 58.03
C GLN A 10 28.00 17.64 56.78
N VAL A 11 27.15 16.61 56.92
CA VAL A 11 26.63 15.84 55.80
C VAL A 11 25.44 16.61 55.23
N LEU A 12 25.56 17.10 53.99
CA LEU A 12 24.46 17.70 53.23
C LEU A 12 23.36 16.64 52.96
N PRO A 13 22.07 16.96 53.12
CA PRO A 13 21.01 16.00 52.87
C PRO A 13 20.86 15.74 51.36
N PHE A 14 20.80 14.46 51.02
CA PHE A 14 20.53 13.96 49.68
C PHE A 14 19.06 14.28 49.33
N GLN A 15 18.80 15.39 48.62
CA GLN A 15 17.47 15.69 48.11
C GLN A 15 17.13 14.74 46.98
N LEU A 16 16.23 13.79 47.27
CA LEU A 16 15.59 12.92 46.31
C LEU A 16 14.71 13.77 45.37
N PHE A 17 15.21 14.08 44.17
CA PHE A 17 14.43 14.70 43.11
C PHE A 17 13.40 13.67 42.60
N LEU A 18 12.20 13.67 43.18
CA LEU A 18 11.04 13.01 42.59
C LEU A 18 10.67 13.77 41.31
N LYS A 19 11.22 13.35 40.17
CA LYS A 19 10.67 13.69 38.85
C LYS A 19 9.25 13.15 38.83
N THR A 20 8.29 14.07 38.92
CA THR A 20 6.89 13.81 38.59
C THR A 20 6.85 13.13 37.22
N SER A 21 6.33 11.92 37.19
CA SER A 21 6.01 11.21 35.96
C SER A 21 4.97 12.04 35.22
N GLN A 22 5.41 12.81 34.22
CA GLN A 22 4.50 13.33 33.22
C GLN A 22 3.84 12.10 32.59
N SER A 23 2.55 11.93 32.87
CA SER A 23 1.73 10.93 32.22
C SER A 23 1.82 11.21 30.72
N CYS A 24 2.47 10.32 30.00
CA CYS A 24 2.42 10.31 28.55
C CYS A 24 0.93 10.19 28.19
N ALA A 25 0.33 11.26 27.67
CA ALA A 25 -1.03 11.20 27.16
C ALA A 25 -1.10 10.03 26.17
N PRO A 26 -2.11 9.14 26.26
CA PRO A 26 -2.18 8.00 25.37
C PRO A 26 -2.16 8.50 23.93
N LEU A 27 -1.17 8.05 23.16
CA LEU A 27 -1.10 8.28 21.73
C LEU A 27 -2.48 7.97 21.15
N ALA A 28 -3.10 8.97 20.51
CA ALA A 28 -4.42 8.81 19.92
C ALA A 28 -4.43 7.52 19.08
N ALA A 29 -5.35 6.61 19.39
CA ALA A 29 -5.39 5.30 18.75
C ALA A 29 -5.35 5.49 17.23
N PRO A 30 -4.48 4.76 16.51
CA PRO A 30 -4.36 4.92 15.07
C PRO A 30 -5.73 4.70 14.43
N ARG A 31 -6.20 5.69 13.66
CA ARG A 31 -7.47 5.58 12.93
C ARG A 31 -7.38 4.41 11.95
N LYS A 32 -8.36 3.52 12.03
CA LYS A 32 -8.47 2.33 11.17
C LYS A 32 -8.67 2.76 9.71
N VAL A 33 -8.01 2.05 8.79
CA VAL A 33 -8.22 2.24 7.35
C VAL A 33 -9.64 1.81 6.98
N VAL A 34 -10.36 2.67 6.27
CA VAL A 34 -11.66 2.35 5.68
C VAL A 34 -11.47 2.27 4.17
N PRO A 35 -11.47 1.06 3.58
CA PRO A 35 -11.40 0.88 2.14
C PRO A 35 -12.62 1.49 1.46
N TRP A 36 -12.46 1.89 0.20
CA TRP A 36 -13.61 2.32 -0.60
C TRP A 36 -14.59 1.16 -0.86
N ALA A 37 -15.87 1.48 -0.99
CA ALA A 37 -16.83 0.59 -1.64
C ALA A 37 -16.52 0.49 -3.14
N GLU A 38 -16.88 -0.63 -3.77
CA GLU A 38 -16.68 -0.81 -5.22
C GLU A 38 -17.38 0.30 -6.03
N SER A 39 -18.62 0.67 -5.68
CA SER A 39 -19.36 1.73 -6.36
C SER A 39 -18.62 3.08 -6.40
N ARG A 40 -17.89 3.42 -5.33
CA ARG A 40 -17.06 4.64 -5.27
C ARG A 40 -15.87 4.56 -6.21
N LEU A 41 -15.18 3.41 -6.23
CA LEU A 41 -14.08 3.17 -7.17
C LEU A 41 -14.56 3.26 -8.62
N ARG A 42 -15.70 2.64 -8.93
CA ARG A 42 -16.31 2.66 -10.28
C ARG A 42 -16.71 4.06 -10.70
N ALA A 43 -17.38 4.81 -9.82
CA ALA A 43 -17.76 6.20 -10.10
C ALA A 43 -16.53 7.07 -10.41
N LEU A 44 -15.46 6.93 -9.62
CA LEU A 44 -14.20 7.64 -9.87
C LEU A 44 -13.55 7.20 -11.19
N GLN A 45 -13.49 5.89 -11.46
CA GLN A 45 -12.93 5.34 -12.70
C GLN A 45 -13.64 5.89 -13.94
N LEU A 46 -14.98 5.98 -13.91
CA LEU A 46 -15.77 6.52 -15.02
C LEU A 46 -15.54 8.02 -15.23
N ALA A 47 -15.32 8.76 -14.14
CA ALA A 47 -15.07 10.19 -14.16
C ALA A 47 -13.62 10.58 -14.51
N LEU A 48 -12.65 9.65 -14.41
CA LEU A 48 -11.29 9.92 -14.87
C LEU A 48 -11.29 10.21 -16.38
N PRO A 49 -10.49 11.18 -16.86
CA PRO A 49 -10.25 11.35 -18.28
C PRO A 49 -9.78 10.04 -18.90
N ALA A 50 -10.17 9.77 -20.14
CA ALA A 50 -9.94 8.47 -20.78
C ALA A 50 -8.47 8.03 -20.73
N ARG A 51 -7.53 8.95 -20.97
CA ARG A 51 -6.08 8.71 -20.85
C ARG A 51 -5.64 8.24 -19.47
N PHE A 52 -6.33 8.57 -18.39
CA PHE A 52 -5.92 8.26 -17.02
C PHE A 52 -6.76 7.17 -16.34
N LYS A 53 -7.72 6.56 -17.05
CA LYS A 53 -8.56 5.47 -16.50
C LYS A 53 -7.76 4.25 -16.06
N VAL A 54 -6.62 3.98 -16.72
CA VAL A 54 -5.71 2.87 -16.36
C VAL A 54 -5.14 3.01 -14.94
N ALA A 55 -5.11 4.22 -14.36
CA ALA A 55 -4.69 4.42 -12.97
C ALA A 55 -5.57 3.65 -11.97
N ALA A 56 -6.88 3.57 -12.24
CA ALA A 56 -7.82 2.81 -11.41
C ALA A 56 -7.54 1.31 -11.49
N LEU A 57 -7.25 0.82 -12.69
CA LEU A 57 -6.91 -0.59 -12.95
C LEU A 57 -5.63 -0.99 -12.21
N LEU A 58 -4.55 -0.23 -12.39
CA LEU A 58 -3.25 -0.49 -11.77
C LEU A 58 -3.29 -0.33 -10.24
N GLY A 59 -4.01 0.68 -9.75
CA GLY A 59 -4.14 0.94 -8.32
C GLY A 59 -5.00 -0.08 -7.58
N ALA A 60 -6.21 -0.35 -8.09
CA ALA A 60 -7.19 -1.21 -7.43
C ALA A 60 -7.05 -2.69 -7.80
N GLY A 61 -6.48 -3.00 -8.98
CA GLY A 61 -6.20 -4.35 -9.44
C GLY A 61 -4.78 -4.84 -9.13
N GLY A 62 -3.81 -3.91 -8.94
CA GLY A 62 -2.41 -4.24 -8.67
C GLY A 62 -1.83 -3.65 -7.36
N GLY A 63 -2.63 -2.95 -6.57
CA GLY A 63 -2.19 -2.39 -5.28
C GLY A 63 -0.98 -1.43 -5.38
N MET A 64 -0.75 -0.83 -6.55
CA MET A 64 0.44 -0.03 -6.85
C MET A 64 0.41 1.33 -6.13
N ARG A 65 1.59 1.86 -5.80
CA ARG A 65 1.75 3.23 -5.27
C ARG A 65 1.62 4.24 -6.41
N GLN A 66 1.28 5.49 -6.10
CA GLN A 66 1.14 6.55 -7.10
C GLN A 66 2.37 6.67 -8.02
N GLY A 67 3.58 6.70 -7.46
CA GLY A 67 4.79 6.81 -8.27
C GLY A 67 5.03 5.60 -9.18
N GLU A 68 4.60 4.41 -8.77
CA GLU A 68 4.70 3.16 -9.56
C GLU A 68 3.67 3.15 -10.68
N ILE A 69 2.44 3.60 -10.42
CA ILE A 69 1.38 3.74 -11.44
C ILE A 69 1.81 4.74 -12.52
N LEU A 70 2.36 5.89 -12.12
CA LEU A 70 2.80 6.92 -13.06
C LEU A 70 4.06 6.52 -13.84
N ALA A 71 4.83 5.56 -13.32
CA ALA A 71 6.01 5.00 -13.98
C ALA A 71 5.76 3.67 -14.70
N PHE A 72 4.50 3.21 -14.76
CA PHE A 72 4.17 1.89 -15.28
C PHE A 72 4.47 1.79 -16.78
N SER A 73 5.20 0.75 -17.16
CA SER A 73 5.38 0.31 -18.55
C SER A 73 4.65 -1.02 -18.79
N PRO A 74 4.03 -1.22 -19.96
CA PRO A 74 3.58 -2.55 -20.37
C PRO A 74 4.70 -3.60 -20.40
N ASP A 75 5.94 -3.16 -20.61
CA ASP A 75 7.13 -4.03 -20.60
C ASP A 75 7.39 -4.65 -19.22
N ASP A 76 6.79 -4.08 -18.16
CA ASP A 76 6.91 -4.59 -16.79
C ASP A 76 5.97 -5.80 -16.54
N VAL A 77 5.12 -6.18 -17.52
CA VAL A 77 4.16 -7.29 -17.40
C VAL A 77 4.77 -8.60 -17.93
N ASP A 78 4.90 -9.59 -17.05
CA ASP A 78 5.14 -10.97 -17.44
C ASP A 78 3.81 -11.69 -17.66
N ARG A 79 3.47 -11.91 -18.93
CA ARG A 79 2.19 -12.50 -19.36
C ARG A 79 2.12 -13.99 -19.12
N ASP A 80 3.25 -14.69 -19.15
CA ASP A 80 3.31 -16.13 -18.94
C ASP A 80 3.14 -16.44 -17.45
N ALA A 81 3.82 -15.66 -16.60
CA ALA A 81 3.71 -15.79 -15.15
C ALA A 81 2.47 -15.08 -14.56
N MET A 82 1.76 -14.27 -15.34
CA MET A 82 0.61 -13.47 -14.89
C MET A 82 0.95 -12.54 -13.72
N VAL A 83 2.08 -11.83 -13.83
CA VAL A 83 2.56 -10.88 -12.81
C VAL A 83 2.99 -9.54 -13.40
N ILE A 84 2.89 -8.48 -12.60
CA ILE A 84 3.55 -7.19 -12.86
C ILE A 84 4.83 -7.13 -12.02
N ASN A 85 5.96 -6.89 -12.68
CA ASN A 85 7.25 -6.64 -12.05
C ASN A 85 7.38 -5.16 -11.68
N ILE A 86 7.25 -4.84 -10.39
CA ILE A 86 7.36 -3.46 -9.90
C ILE A 86 8.82 -3.15 -9.62
N GLY A 87 9.53 -2.61 -10.61
CA GLY A 87 10.93 -2.19 -10.51
C GLY A 87 11.17 -0.68 -10.61
N ARG A 88 10.14 0.13 -10.87
CA ARG A 88 10.29 1.57 -11.15
C ARG A 88 9.21 2.42 -10.50
N GLN A 89 9.58 3.61 -10.06
CA GLN A 89 8.65 4.67 -9.65
C GLN A 89 9.16 6.05 -10.09
N LEU A 90 8.23 7.01 -10.27
CA LEU A 90 8.56 8.42 -10.44
C LEU A 90 8.72 9.13 -9.10
N ARG A 91 9.80 9.90 -8.96
CA ARG A 91 10.02 10.87 -7.88
C ARG A 91 10.31 12.25 -8.45
N LEU A 92 9.95 13.28 -7.68
CA LEU A 92 10.29 14.67 -7.98
C LEU A 92 11.38 15.12 -7.00
N ILE A 93 12.58 15.38 -7.50
CA ILE A 93 13.74 15.83 -6.72
C ILE A 93 14.21 17.16 -7.30
N ASN A 94 14.26 18.21 -6.48
CA ASN A 94 14.69 19.55 -6.91
C ASN A 94 14.03 20.00 -8.23
N ARG A 95 12.70 19.78 -8.33
CA ARG A 95 11.87 20.09 -9.52
C ARG A 95 12.16 19.26 -10.78
N THR A 96 13.04 18.26 -10.67
CA THR A 96 13.36 17.31 -11.75
C THR A 96 12.64 16.00 -11.49
N LEU A 97 11.93 15.49 -12.50
CA LEU A 97 11.37 14.14 -12.45
C LEU A 97 12.48 13.14 -12.71
N VAL A 98 12.56 12.13 -11.85
CA VAL A 98 13.54 11.04 -11.96
C VAL A 98 12.82 9.71 -11.84
N TYR A 99 13.35 8.70 -12.52
CA TYR A 99 13.05 7.31 -12.19
C TYR A 99 13.83 6.90 -10.94
N SER A 100 13.33 5.94 -10.20
CA SER A 100 14.05 5.33 -9.09
C SER A 100 13.46 3.97 -8.78
N LEU A 101 14.21 3.14 -8.07
CA LEU A 101 13.67 1.92 -7.48
C LEU A 101 12.54 2.27 -6.50
N PRO A 102 11.53 1.40 -6.34
CA PRO A 102 10.61 1.47 -5.23
C PRO A 102 11.37 1.58 -3.90
N LYS A 103 10.77 2.28 -2.93
CA LYS A 103 11.41 2.56 -1.63
C LYS A 103 12.09 1.31 -1.06
N ARG A 104 13.39 1.44 -0.71
CA ARG A 104 14.27 0.39 -0.16
C ARG A 104 14.81 -0.63 -1.19
N ASP A 105 14.91 -0.23 -2.45
CA ASP A 105 15.67 -0.92 -3.51
C ASP A 105 15.29 -2.39 -3.70
N LYS A 106 14.00 -2.72 -3.53
CA LYS A 106 13.47 -4.06 -3.77
C LYS A 106 12.39 -4.02 -4.82
N GLU A 107 12.62 -4.78 -5.88
CA GLU A 107 11.60 -5.21 -6.81
C GLU A 107 10.60 -6.10 -6.10
N ARG A 108 9.36 -6.10 -6.60
CA ARG A 108 8.34 -7.04 -6.15
C ARG A 108 7.46 -7.43 -7.32
N GLN A 109 6.88 -8.61 -7.22
CA GLN A 109 5.88 -9.09 -8.16
C GLN A 109 4.50 -8.95 -7.57
N VAL A 110 3.55 -8.55 -8.41
CA VAL A 110 2.14 -8.50 -8.05
C VAL A 110 1.37 -9.40 -9.02
N PRO A 111 0.63 -10.41 -8.54
CA PRO A 111 -0.19 -11.23 -9.41
C PRO A 111 -1.33 -10.41 -10.02
N ILE A 112 -1.61 -10.64 -11.29
CA ILE A 112 -2.73 -10.03 -12.02
C ILE A 112 -3.72 -11.08 -12.48
N SER A 113 -4.99 -10.71 -12.54
CA SER A 113 -6.04 -11.57 -13.08
C SER A 113 -6.15 -11.42 -14.60
N ALA A 114 -6.71 -12.43 -15.27
CA ALA A 114 -6.99 -12.37 -16.71
C ALA A 114 -7.80 -11.14 -17.10
N GLY A 115 -8.82 -10.77 -16.32
CA GLY A 115 -9.62 -9.57 -16.59
C GLY A 115 -8.87 -8.25 -16.41
N VAL A 116 -7.84 -8.20 -15.55
CA VAL A 116 -6.97 -7.02 -15.44
C VAL A 116 -6.05 -6.94 -16.66
N LEU A 117 -5.50 -8.07 -17.11
CA LEU A 117 -4.64 -8.13 -18.28
C LEU A 117 -5.41 -7.73 -19.55
N GLU A 118 -6.60 -8.30 -19.77
CA GLU A 118 -7.47 -7.97 -20.90
C GLU A 118 -7.86 -6.48 -20.92
N ALA A 119 -8.20 -5.91 -19.76
CA ALA A 119 -8.51 -4.49 -19.67
C ALA A 119 -7.29 -3.59 -19.95
N LEU A 120 -6.09 -4.05 -19.57
CA LEU A 120 -4.85 -3.35 -19.87
C LEU A 120 -4.52 -3.39 -21.37
N ASP A 121 -4.73 -4.53 -22.02
CA ASP A 121 -4.52 -4.72 -23.45
C ASP A 121 -5.48 -3.86 -24.27
N THR A 122 -6.78 -3.93 -23.94
CA THR A 122 -7.81 -3.08 -24.56
C THR A 122 -7.48 -1.59 -24.43
N TYR A 123 -6.99 -1.17 -23.25
CA TYR A 123 -6.60 0.22 -23.04
C TYR A 123 -5.41 0.61 -23.93
N GLN A 124 -4.43 -0.27 -24.11
CA GLN A 124 -3.22 -0.02 -24.90
C GLN A 124 -3.50 0.15 -26.40
N GLU A 125 -4.51 -0.54 -26.93
CA GLU A 125 -4.94 -0.36 -28.33
C GLU A 125 -5.37 1.09 -28.62
N THR A 126 -5.98 1.75 -27.64
CA THR A 126 -6.42 3.15 -27.76
C THR A 126 -5.31 4.13 -27.36
N TYR A 127 -4.52 3.78 -26.34
CA TYR A 127 -3.49 4.63 -25.75
C TYR A 127 -2.16 3.87 -25.70
N PRO A 128 -1.39 3.85 -26.81
CA PRO A 128 -0.09 3.19 -26.83
C PRO A 128 0.88 3.85 -25.84
N ALA A 129 1.81 3.05 -25.32
CA ALA A 129 2.85 3.52 -24.45
C ALA A 129 3.80 4.50 -25.18
N ILE A 130 4.27 5.51 -24.47
CA ILE A 130 5.13 6.56 -25.02
C ILE A 130 6.52 6.46 -24.37
N PRO A 131 7.61 6.43 -25.16
CA PRO A 131 8.96 6.40 -24.60
C PRO A 131 9.26 7.73 -23.91
N VAL A 132 9.57 7.66 -22.61
CA VAL A 132 9.94 8.83 -21.81
C VAL A 132 11.29 8.60 -21.16
N THR A 133 12.22 9.51 -21.45
CA THR A 133 13.59 9.50 -20.91
C THR A 133 13.68 10.43 -19.71
N LEU A 134 14.08 9.90 -18.56
CA LEU A 134 14.32 10.67 -17.34
C LEU A 134 15.64 10.22 -16.70
N PRO A 135 16.29 11.07 -15.89
CA PRO A 135 17.42 10.67 -15.08
C PRO A 135 17.06 9.55 -14.10
N TRP A 136 18.02 8.67 -13.80
CA TRP A 136 17.90 7.64 -12.79
C TRP A 136 18.42 8.11 -11.42
N ASP A 137 17.55 7.98 -10.42
CA ASP A 137 17.72 8.23 -8.99
C ASP A 137 18.00 9.68 -8.56
N GLU A 138 18.85 10.39 -9.30
CA GLU A 138 19.25 11.77 -9.05
C GLU A 138 19.06 12.65 -10.31
N PRO A 139 18.85 13.98 -10.17
CA PRO A 139 18.61 14.87 -11.32
C PRO A 139 19.68 14.84 -12.41
N ASN A 140 20.92 14.50 -12.07
CA ASN A 140 22.08 14.37 -12.96
C ASN A 140 22.45 12.89 -13.22
N GLY A 141 21.62 11.95 -12.79
CA GLY A 141 21.84 10.53 -12.99
C GLY A 141 21.76 10.12 -14.46
N ALA A 142 22.17 8.88 -14.74
CA ALA A 142 22.16 8.35 -16.10
C ALA A 142 20.74 8.42 -16.70
N PRO A 143 20.59 8.83 -17.97
CA PRO A 143 19.29 8.84 -18.62
C PRO A 143 18.80 7.41 -18.84
N VAL A 144 17.56 7.15 -18.46
CA VAL A 144 16.87 5.86 -18.68
C VAL A 144 15.56 6.13 -19.40
N THR A 145 15.27 5.34 -20.42
CA THR A 145 14.02 5.40 -21.19
C THR A 145 13.09 4.27 -20.77
N ALA A 146 11.81 4.59 -20.57
CA ALA A 146 10.76 3.61 -20.35
C ALA A 146 9.50 3.96 -21.15
N ASN A 147 8.77 2.95 -21.61
CA ASN A 147 7.53 3.12 -22.37
C ASN A 147 6.35 3.33 -21.42
N LEU A 148 5.99 4.57 -21.13
CA LEU A 148 4.97 4.89 -20.11
C LEU A 148 3.55 4.90 -20.72
N LEU A 149 2.59 4.28 -20.03
CA LEU A 149 1.15 4.46 -20.34
C LEU A 149 0.60 5.80 -19.82
N MET A 150 1.08 6.21 -18.65
CA MET A 150 0.59 7.36 -17.90
C MET A 150 1.40 8.62 -18.20
N VAL A 151 1.14 9.24 -19.34
CA VAL A 151 1.76 10.53 -19.74
C VAL A 151 0.70 11.59 -19.99
N ARG A 152 1.14 12.85 -20.03
CA ARG A 152 0.29 13.99 -20.41
C ARG A 152 0.06 14.02 -21.93
N ASP A 153 -0.81 14.92 -22.37
CA ASP A 153 -1.14 15.11 -23.79
C ASP A 153 0.07 15.56 -24.62
N ASP A 154 1.08 16.18 -24.00
CA ASP A 154 2.35 16.55 -24.63
C ASP A 154 3.38 15.39 -24.68
N GLY A 155 2.99 14.17 -24.27
CA GLY A 155 3.84 12.99 -24.24
C GLY A 155 4.81 12.93 -23.06
N ASN A 156 4.87 13.96 -22.21
CA ASN A 156 5.78 14.00 -21.07
C ASN A 156 5.19 13.31 -19.83
N ALA A 157 6.08 12.75 -19.00
CA ALA A 157 5.71 12.31 -17.66
C ALA A 157 5.26 13.48 -16.78
N GLN A 158 4.51 13.17 -15.73
CA GLN A 158 4.03 14.16 -14.76
C GLN A 158 4.28 13.73 -13.32
N SER A 159 4.46 14.70 -12.45
CA SER A 159 4.60 14.44 -11.02
C SER A 159 3.29 13.97 -10.40
N GLY A 160 3.39 13.22 -9.30
CA GLY A 160 2.21 12.82 -8.51
C GLY A 160 1.41 14.02 -8.02
N ASP A 161 2.07 15.11 -7.64
CA ASP A 161 1.40 16.35 -7.21
C ASP A 161 0.62 17.02 -8.34
N LEU A 162 1.20 17.09 -9.54
CA LEU A 162 0.51 17.62 -10.71
C LEU A 162 -0.69 16.75 -11.05
N PHE A 163 -0.50 15.43 -11.15
CA PHE A 163 -1.59 14.48 -11.41
C PHE A 163 -2.72 14.62 -10.37
N ASN A 164 -2.37 14.70 -9.08
CA ASN A 164 -3.34 14.87 -8.01
C ASN A 164 -4.18 16.15 -8.21
N LYS A 165 -3.49 17.26 -8.51
CA LYS A 165 -4.12 18.58 -8.67
C LYS A 165 -5.01 18.66 -9.91
N VAL A 166 -4.57 18.13 -11.05
CA VAL A 166 -5.21 18.40 -12.36
C VAL A 166 -6.07 17.24 -12.89
N VAL A 167 -5.86 16.02 -12.39
CA VAL A 167 -6.62 14.84 -12.81
C VAL A 167 -7.41 14.25 -11.66
N TRP A 168 -6.73 13.88 -10.57
CA TRP A 168 -7.33 13.09 -9.51
C TRP A 168 -8.45 13.84 -8.78
N VAL A 169 -8.15 15.00 -8.18
CA VAL A 169 -9.14 15.79 -7.43
C VAL A 169 -10.30 16.25 -8.31
N PRO A 170 -10.07 16.76 -9.55
CA PRO A 170 -11.15 17.08 -10.47
C PRO A 170 -12.06 15.88 -10.79
N ALA A 171 -11.52 14.66 -10.91
CA ALA A 171 -12.32 13.46 -11.15
C ALA A 171 -13.30 13.15 -10.02
N PHE A 172 -12.96 13.46 -8.75
CA PHE A 172 -13.94 13.35 -7.64
C PHE A 172 -15.10 14.32 -7.82
N LYS A 173 -14.81 15.57 -8.20
CA LYS A 173 -15.84 16.57 -8.47
C LYS A 173 -16.75 16.13 -9.61
N GLN A 174 -16.18 15.62 -10.70
CA GLN A 174 -16.93 15.09 -11.85
C GLN A 174 -17.77 13.86 -11.49
N ALA A 175 -17.28 13.01 -10.59
CA ALA A 175 -18.01 11.86 -10.07
C ALA A 175 -19.12 12.22 -9.06
N GLY A 176 -19.25 13.50 -8.67
CA GLY A 176 -20.18 13.91 -7.60
C GLY A 176 -19.77 13.39 -6.21
N LEU A 177 -18.47 13.11 -6.00
CA LEU A 177 -17.93 12.55 -4.77
C LEU A 177 -17.21 13.61 -3.94
N THR A 178 -17.43 13.59 -2.62
CA THR A 178 -16.62 14.36 -1.68
C THR A 178 -15.18 13.82 -1.66
N TYR A 179 -14.19 14.71 -1.77
CA TYR A 179 -12.77 14.36 -1.69
C TYR A 179 -12.16 14.81 -0.35
N THR A 180 -11.58 13.86 0.38
CA THR A 180 -10.77 14.13 1.57
C THR A 180 -9.35 13.63 1.35
N LYS A 181 -8.37 14.53 1.21
CA LYS A 181 -6.96 14.18 0.87
C LYS A 181 -6.39 12.99 1.65
N ARG A 182 -6.69 12.89 2.95
CA ARG A 182 -6.18 11.82 3.82
C ARG A 182 -6.81 10.45 3.56
N GLN A 183 -8.06 10.41 3.08
CA GLN A 183 -8.83 9.17 2.85
C GLN A 183 -8.89 8.79 1.38
N ASP A 184 -8.87 9.79 0.50
CA ASP A 184 -9.20 9.66 -0.91
C ASP A 184 -8.03 9.93 -1.86
N GLY A 185 -6.82 10.11 -1.34
CA GLY A 185 -5.62 10.08 -2.17
C GLY A 185 -5.48 8.72 -2.88
N MET A 186 -4.63 8.62 -3.90
CA MET A 186 -4.48 7.38 -4.69
C MET A 186 -4.19 6.12 -3.86
N HIS A 187 -3.62 6.26 -2.66
CA HIS A 187 -3.39 5.14 -1.75
C HIS A 187 -4.69 4.44 -1.30
N ALA A 188 -5.85 5.09 -1.43
CA ALA A 188 -7.15 4.48 -1.20
C ALA A 188 -7.42 3.28 -2.12
N MET A 189 -6.97 3.31 -3.37
CA MET A 189 -7.09 2.18 -4.30
C MET A 189 -6.26 0.98 -3.84
N ARG A 190 -5.10 1.25 -3.25
CA ARG A 190 -4.26 0.19 -2.66
C ARG A 190 -4.90 -0.41 -1.41
N HIS A 191 -5.60 0.41 -0.60
CA HIS A 191 -6.41 -0.10 0.50
C HIS A 191 -7.61 -0.93 0.00
N PHE A 192 -8.23 -0.53 -1.10
CA PHE A 192 -9.26 -1.32 -1.77
C PHE A 192 -8.71 -2.69 -2.20
N TYR A 193 -7.59 -2.73 -2.93
CA TYR A 193 -6.93 -3.98 -3.34
C TYR A 193 -6.63 -4.90 -2.14
N ALA A 194 -6.01 -4.34 -1.10
CA ALA A 194 -5.69 -5.09 0.12
C ALA A 194 -6.94 -5.66 0.80
N SER A 195 -8.00 -4.86 0.92
CA SER A 195 -9.26 -5.31 1.48
C SER A 195 -9.88 -6.44 0.68
N THR A 196 -9.92 -6.31 -0.64
CA THR A 196 -10.47 -7.33 -1.54
C THR A 196 -9.72 -8.66 -1.42
N LEU A 197 -8.39 -8.63 -1.38
CA LEU A 197 -7.61 -9.87 -1.22
C LEU A 197 -7.84 -10.53 0.14
N LEU A 198 -7.88 -9.76 1.23
CA LEU A 198 -8.08 -10.31 2.57
C LEU A 198 -9.49 -10.88 2.77
N THR A 199 -10.52 -10.26 2.19
CA THR A 199 -11.89 -10.81 2.25
C THR A 199 -12.02 -12.12 1.48
N GLN A 200 -11.21 -12.33 0.44
CA GLN A 200 -11.10 -13.59 -0.30
C GLN A 200 -10.13 -14.59 0.35
N GLY A 201 -9.53 -14.26 1.50
CA GLY A 201 -8.74 -15.18 2.30
C GLY A 201 -7.27 -15.31 1.89
N VAL A 202 -6.75 -14.43 1.03
CA VAL A 202 -5.31 -14.32 0.75
C VAL A 202 -4.56 -14.06 2.06
N SER A 203 -3.40 -14.69 2.24
CA SER A 203 -2.67 -14.57 3.50
C SER A 203 -2.08 -13.16 3.68
N ILE A 204 -1.92 -12.73 4.93
CA ILE A 204 -1.26 -11.45 5.24
C ILE A 204 0.18 -11.43 4.73
N LYS A 205 0.86 -12.59 4.72
CA LYS A 205 2.24 -12.71 4.24
C LYS A 205 2.31 -12.39 2.75
N GLU A 206 1.51 -13.07 1.94
CA GLU A 206 1.43 -12.83 0.49
C GLU A 206 1.01 -11.38 0.20
N LEU A 207 0.00 -10.87 0.90
CA LEU A 207 -0.40 -9.47 0.74
C LEU A 207 0.75 -8.51 1.08
N ALA A 208 1.50 -8.77 2.16
CA ALA A 208 2.65 -7.94 2.53
C ALA A 208 3.71 -7.96 1.42
N GLU A 209 3.96 -9.11 0.80
CA GLU A 209 4.87 -9.26 -0.34
C GLU A 209 4.38 -8.46 -1.55
N TYR A 210 3.11 -8.61 -1.97
CA TYR A 210 2.52 -7.89 -3.11
C TYR A 210 2.50 -6.37 -2.89
N LEU A 211 2.31 -5.93 -1.65
CA LEU A 211 2.37 -4.52 -1.29
C LEU A 211 3.84 -4.05 -1.15
N GLY A 212 4.83 -4.93 -1.02
CA GLY A 212 6.21 -4.55 -0.74
C GLY A 212 6.35 -3.93 0.65
N HIS A 213 5.73 -4.56 1.64
CA HIS A 213 5.90 -4.25 3.06
C HIS A 213 6.99 -5.17 3.64
N GLN A 214 8.12 -4.59 4.07
CA GLN A 214 9.19 -5.39 4.68
C GLN A 214 8.83 -5.91 6.08
N ASP A 215 7.94 -5.23 6.79
CA ASP A 215 7.38 -5.69 8.06
C ASP A 215 5.95 -6.18 7.79
N PRO A 216 5.69 -7.50 7.72
CA PRO A 216 4.33 -8.03 7.63
C PRO A 216 3.45 -7.58 8.81
N GLY A 217 4.05 -7.27 9.97
CA GLY A 217 3.38 -6.69 11.11
C GLY A 217 2.74 -5.33 10.79
N PHE A 218 3.31 -4.54 9.87
CA PHE A 218 2.66 -3.33 9.38
C PHE A 218 1.35 -3.68 8.65
N THR A 219 1.37 -4.63 7.72
CA THR A 219 0.16 -5.11 7.02
C THR A 219 -0.89 -5.62 8.00
N LEU A 220 -0.47 -6.44 8.96
CA LEU A 220 -1.34 -6.96 10.02
C LEU A 220 -1.97 -5.80 10.81
N ARG A 221 -1.18 -4.85 11.33
CA ARG A 221 -1.68 -3.70 12.10
C ARG A 221 -2.63 -2.82 11.30
N THR A 222 -2.41 -2.69 9.99
CA THR A 222 -3.23 -1.84 9.11
C THR A 222 -4.54 -2.49 8.72
N TYR A 223 -4.59 -3.80 8.49
CA TYR A 223 -5.75 -4.46 7.87
C TYR A 223 -6.42 -5.57 8.71
N THR A 224 -5.91 -5.90 9.90
CA THR A 224 -6.50 -6.94 10.78
C THR A 224 -8.01 -6.79 10.94
N HIS A 225 -8.51 -5.56 11.08
CA HIS A 225 -9.94 -5.31 11.31
C HIS A 225 -10.84 -5.59 10.09
N LEU A 226 -10.26 -5.83 8.91
CA LEU A 226 -10.99 -6.20 7.69
C LEU A 226 -11.08 -7.71 7.50
N MET A 227 -10.31 -8.49 8.27
CA MET A 227 -10.24 -9.92 8.08
C MET A 227 -11.51 -10.60 8.60
N PRO A 228 -12.17 -11.43 7.79
CA PRO A 228 -13.31 -12.20 8.28
C PRO A 228 -12.85 -13.15 9.38
N SER A 229 -13.72 -13.34 10.39
CA SER A 229 -13.48 -14.34 11.43
C SER A 229 -13.28 -15.71 10.78
N SER A 230 -12.24 -16.41 11.21
CA SER A 230 -11.84 -17.69 10.62
C SER A 230 -12.28 -18.89 11.45
N HIS A 231 -13.17 -18.71 12.45
CA HIS A 231 -13.59 -19.79 13.35
C HIS A 231 -14.12 -21.01 12.61
N GLN A 232 -14.97 -20.84 11.60
CA GLN A 232 -15.53 -21.98 10.85
C GLN A 232 -14.47 -22.69 10.00
N ARG A 233 -13.56 -21.94 9.37
CA ARG A 233 -12.42 -22.52 8.65
C ARG A 233 -11.49 -23.29 9.59
N ALA A 234 -11.23 -22.75 10.77
CA ALA A 234 -10.43 -23.40 11.80
C ALA A 234 -11.08 -24.69 12.31
N ARG A 235 -12.39 -24.67 12.62
CA ARG A 235 -13.14 -25.87 13.00
C ARG A 235 -13.06 -26.95 11.92
N LYS A 236 -13.36 -26.60 10.67
CA LYS A 236 -13.29 -27.54 9.53
C LYS A 236 -11.89 -28.14 9.34
N ALA A 237 -10.83 -27.35 9.51
CA ALA A 237 -9.46 -27.83 9.37
C ALA A 237 -9.10 -28.88 10.43
N VAL A 238 -9.50 -28.64 11.68
CA VAL A 238 -9.26 -29.57 12.80
C VAL A 238 -10.16 -30.80 12.68
N ASP A 239 -11.44 -30.63 12.32
CA ASP A 239 -12.39 -31.73 12.10
C ASP A 239 -11.91 -32.70 11.00
N GLY A 240 -11.23 -32.20 9.96
CA GLY A 240 -10.64 -33.03 8.92
C GLY A 240 -9.60 -34.02 9.46
N VAL A 241 -8.87 -33.64 10.51
CA VAL A 241 -7.86 -34.48 11.17
C VAL A 241 -8.50 -35.40 12.22
N PHE A 242 -9.49 -34.89 12.97
CA PHE A 242 -10.06 -35.57 14.12
C PHE A 242 -11.52 -36.01 13.92
N LYS A 243 -11.93 -36.41 12.70
CA LYS A 243 -13.29 -36.88 12.45
C LYS A 243 -13.69 -37.93 13.49
N PRO A 244 -14.74 -37.70 14.30
CA PRO A 244 -15.17 -38.69 15.27
C PRO A 244 -15.54 -39.97 14.51
N ARG A 245 -14.89 -41.08 14.85
CA ARG A 245 -15.29 -42.39 14.34
C ARG A 245 -16.71 -42.62 14.82
N LYS A 246 -17.64 -42.84 13.89
CA LYS A 246 -18.93 -43.44 14.24
C LYS A 246 -18.60 -44.80 14.84
N THR A 247 -18.87 -44.98 16.13
CA THR A 247 -18.89 -46.31 16.73
C THR A 247 -19.91 -47.11 15.92
N PRO A 248 -19.55 -48.29 15.36
CA PRO A 248 -20.54 -49.13 14.71
C PRO A 248 -21.63 -49.41 15.75
N SER A 249 -22.88 -49.11 15.41
CA SER A 249 -24.01 -49.51 16.24
C SER A 249 -24.01 -51.04 16.26
N THR A 250 -23.65 -51.64 17.39
CA THR A 250 -23.89 -53.05 17.65
C THR A 250 -25.38 -53.29 17.47
N GLN A 251 -25.76 -53.91 16.35
CA GLN A 251 -27.09 -54.48 16.20
C GLN A 251 -27.11 -55.71 17.10
N THR A 252 -27.71 -55.56 18.28
CA THR A 252 -28.06 -56.69 19.14
C THR A 252 -29.25 -57.39 18.50
N ALA A 253 -29.04 -58.63 18.05
CA ALA A 253 -30.10 -59.59 17.74
C ALA A 253 -30.31 -60.50 18.95
#